data_AF-Q5NVY7-F1
#
_entry.id   AF-Q5NVY7-F1
#
_cell.length_a   1.000
_cell.length_b   1.000
_cell.length_c   1.000
_cell.angle_alpha   90.00
_cell.angle_beta   90.00
_cell.angle_gamma   90.00
#
_symmetry.space_group_name_H-M   'P 1'
#
loop_
_entity.id
_entity.type
_entity.pdbx_description
1 polymer ?
#
loop_
_entity_poly.entity_id
_entity_poly.type
_entity_poly.pdbx_seq_one_letter_code
_entity_poly.pdbx_strand_id
1 'polypeptide(L)'
;MSKSDKITMECPECKAAQEMIVWQEINIGTDPELKEALFNWQINIFTCNACGLKAQLPAALLYHDPGRRFCVQYYPADILGNEEFYTLFDSKGELIDKTGLSGCEEYGREPHKVFDMAEMLRYIVFREVAFEKRS
;
A
#
# COMPACT_ATOMS: atom_id res chain seq x y z
N MET A 1 -11.29 -8.45 -1.78
CA MET A 1 -11.35 -8.00 -0.39
C MET A 1 -9.99 -7.54 0.02
N SER A 2 -9.92 -6.40 0.69
CA SER A 2 -8.69 -5.82 1.22
C SER A 2 -8.07 -6.71 2.30
N LYS A 3 -6.75 -6.62 2.49
CA LYS A 3 -6.01 -7.41 3.48
C LYS A 3 -5.35 -6.50 4.51
N SER A 4 -5.48 -6.91 5.76
CA SER A 4 -4.93 -6.19 6.91
C SER A 4 -4.62 -7.13 8.05
N ASP A 5 -3.62 -6.76 8.85
CA ASP A 5 -3.35 -7.40 10.14
C ASP A 5 -3.65 -6.44 11.29
N LYS A 6 -4.06 -7.03 12.42
CA LYS A 6 -4.16 -6.31 13.68
C LYS A 6 -2.85 -6.47 14.45
N ILE A 7 -2.24 -5.36 14.82
CA ILE A 7 -1.00 -5.34 15.60
C ILE A 7 -1.17 -4.53 16.87
N THR A 8 -0.38 -4.85 17.89
CA THR A 8 -0.18 -4.01 19.06
C THR A 8 1.11 -3.23 18.89
N MET A 9 1.04 -1.91 19.01
CA MET A 9 2.18 -1.01 18.90
C MET A 9 2.33 -0.15 20.15
N GLU A 10 3.56 0.00 20.62
CA GLU A 10 3.90 0.93 21.70
C GLU A 10 4.29 2.29 21.12
N CYS A 11 3.71 3.36 21.68
CA CYS A 11 4.07 4.71 21.29
C CYS A 11 5.55 4.99 21.62
N PRO A 12 6.39 5.44 20.66
CA PRO A 12 7.79 5.71 20.94
C PRO A 12 7.98 6.85 21.95
N GLU A 13 7.07 7.83 21.98
CA GLU A 13 7.10 9.01 22.85
C GLU A 13 6.65 8.71 24.29
N CYS A 14 5.45 8.14 24.48
CA CYS A 14 4.85 7.98 25.81
C CYS A 14 4.73 6.53 26.29
N LYS A 15 5.17 5.55 25.49
CA LYS A 15 5.14 4.10 25.77
C LYS A 15 3.76 3.48 25.98
N ALA A 16 2.68 4.23 25.73
CA ALA A 16 1.34 3.67 25.74
C ALA A 16 1.19 2.64 24.61
N ALA A 17 0.77 1.42 24.96
CA ALA A 17 0.45 0.37 24.01
C ALA A 17 -0.98 0.54 23.51
N GLN A 18 -1.20 0.36 22.21
CA GLN A 18 -2.53 0.34 21.62
C GLN A 18 -2.57 -0.60 20.42
N GLU A 19 -3.76 -1.13 20.13
CA GLU A 19 -3.99 -1.91 18.93
C GLU A 19 -4.26 -0.99 17.74
N MET A 20 -3.83 -1.41 16.56
CA MET A 20 -4.17 -0.77 15.30
C MET A 20 -4.24 -1.78 14.16
N ILE A 21 -4.80 -1.33 13.04
CA ILE A 21 -4.88 -2.10 11.80
C ILE A 21 -3.76 -1.61 10.87
N VAL A 22 -3.01 -2.55 10.31
CA VAL A 22 -2.04 -2.31 9.23
C VAL A 22 -2.56 -2.96 7.98
N TRP A 23 -2.76 -2.17 6.93
CA TRP A 23 -3.21 -2.62 5.62
C TRP A 23 -2.01 -3.03 4.77
N GLN A 24 -2.08 -4.22 4.17
CA GLN A 24 -1.12 -4.68 3.16
C GLN A 24 -1.70 -4.63 1.74
N GLU A 25 -3.02 -4.74 1.61
CA GLU A 25 -3.72 -4.66 0.32
C GLU A 25 -5.01 -3.86 0.47
N ILE A 26 -5.23 -2.90 -0.43
CA ILE A 26 -6.49 -2.18 -0.61
C ILE A 26 -7.08 -2.60 -1.95
N ASN A 27 -8.26 -3.21 -1.90
CA ASN A 27 -9.07 -3.57 -3.06
C ASN A 27 -10.32 -2.69 -3.09
N ILE A 28 -10.32 -1.68 -3.96
CA ILE A 28 -11.44 -0.71 -4.02
C ILE A 28 -12.69 -1.25 -4.71
N GLY A 29 -12.61 -2.45 -5.31
CA GLY A 29 -13.79 -3.14 -5.83
C GLY A 29 -14.70 -3.67 -4.72
N THR A 30 -14.10 -4.07 -3.60
CA THR A 30 -14.82 -4.58 -2.43
C THR A 30 -14.94 -3.55 -1.32
N ASP A 31 -13.92 -2.72 -1.12
CA ASP A 31 -13.80 -1.78 0.01
C ASP A 31 -13.47 -0.36 -0.51
N PRO A 32 -14.39 0.29 -1.25
CA PRO A 32 -14.14 1.55 -1.95
C PRO A 32 -13.79 2.71 -1.00
N GLU A 33 -14.29 2.71 0.23
CA GLU A 33 -14.02 3.72 1.26
C GLU A 33 -12.54 3.81 1.64
N LEU A 34 -11.77 2.71 1.48
CA LEU A 34 -10.34 2.70 1.78
C LEU A 34 -9.53 3.56 0.80
N LYS A 35 -10.07 3.83 -0.40
CA LYS A 35 -9.49 4.84 -1.31
C LYS A 35 -9.49 6.21 -0.66
N GLU A 36 -10.64 6.65 -0.14
CA GLU A 36 -10.75 7.97 0.48
C GLU A 36 -9.83 8.07 1.70
N ALA A 37 -9.79 7.02 2.53
CA ALA A 37 -8.87 6.93 3.66
C ALA A 37 -7.40 7.03 3.23
N LEU A 38 -7.02 6.38 2.12
CA LEU A 38 -5.66 6.46 1.57
C LEU A 38 -5.32 7.90 1.15
N PHE A 39 -6.21 8.55 0.41
CA PHE A 39 -6.01 9.93 -0.07
C PHE A 39 -6.02 10.97 1.06
N ASN A 40 -6.73 10.68 2.16
CA ASN A 40 -6.76 11.52 3.36
C ASN A 40 -5.60 11.26 4.33
N TRP A 41 -4.60 10.45 3.95
CA TRP A 41 -3.48 10.07 4.82
C TRP A 41 -3.95 9.42 6.12
N GLN A 42 -4.84 8.43 6.01
CA GLN A 42 -5.36 7.68 7.16
C GLN A 42 -4.97 6.20 7.15
N ILE A 43 -4.46 5.70 6.03
CA ILE A 43 -3.97 4.32 5.91
C ILE A 43 -2.56 4.22 6.48
N ASN A 44 -2.35 3.20 7.32
CA ASN A 44 -1.07 2.89 7.96
C ASN A 44 -0.45 4.10 8.70
N ILE A 45 -1.32 4.95 9.27
CA ILE A 45 -0.91 6.04 10.16
C ILE A 45 -1.20 5.64 11.60
N PHE A 46 -0.16 5.59 12.42
CA PHE A 46 -0.27 5.47 13.86
C PHE A 46 -0.62 6.83 14.46
N THR A 47 -1.71 6.90 15.23
CA THR A 47 -2.07 8.06 16.07
C THR A 47 -2.18 7.60 17.51
N CYS A 48 -1.28 8.05 18.39
CA CYS A 48 -1.30 7.64 19.80
C CYS A 48 -2.51 8.23 20.54
N ASN A 49 -3.32 7.37 21.15
CA ASN A 49 -4.50 7.79 21.93
C ASN A 49 -4.14 8.51 23.23
N ALA A 50 -2.90 8.39 23.72
CA ALA A 50 -2.47 8.98 24.99
C ALA A 50 -1.81 10.36 24.82
N CYS A 51 -0.92 10.54 23.85
CA CYS A 51 -0.19 11.79 23.65
C CYS A 51 -0.45 12.50 22.32
N GLY A 52 -1.19 11.87 21.39
CA GLY A 52 -1.51 12.45 20.09
C GLY A 52 -0.39 12.39 19.05
N LEU A 53 0.75 11.72 19.32
CA LEU A 53 1.79 11.50 18.32
C LEU A 53 1.18 10.87 17.07
N LYS A 54 1.48 11.46 15.90
CA LYS A 54 1.13 10.92 14.59
C LYS A 54 2.38 10.52 13.83
N ALA A 55 2.43 9.28 13.34
CA ALA A 55 3.54 8.75 12.56
C ALA A 55 3.02 7.84 11.45
N GLN A 56 3.62 7.93 10.27
CA GLN A 56 3.38 6.97 9.20
C GLN A 56 4.17 5.69 9.48
N LEU A 57 3.53 4.54 9.27
CA LEU A 57 4.20 3.26 9.33
C LEU A 57 4.86 2.93 7.98
N PRO A 58 6.12 2.45 7.98
CA PRO A 58 6.77 1.96 6.79
C PRO A 58 6.25 0.56 6.45
N ALA A 59 4.97 0.46 6.08
CA ALA A 59 4.35 -0.78 5.64
C ALA A 59 4.17 -0.78 4.12
N ALA A 60 4.61 -1.85 3.46
CA ALA A 60 4.34 -2.05 2.04
C ALA A 60 2.82 -2.17 1.81
N LEU A 61 2.34 -1.58 0.72
CA LEU A 61 0.91 -1.46 0.45
C LEU A 61 0.63 -1.68 -1.03
N LEU A 62 -0.18 -2.69 -1.33
CA LEU A 62 -0.76 -2.90 -2.65
C LEU A 62 -2.08 -2.14 -2.74
N TYR A 63 -2.26 -1.32 -3.78
CA TYR A 63 -3.56 -0.78 -4.16
C TYR A 63 -3.97 -1.37 -5.51
N HIS A 64 -5.24 -1.75 -5.59
CA HIS A 64 -5.83 -2.42 -6.73
C HIS A 64 -7.20 -1.80 -7.04
N ASP A 65 -7.42 -1.45 -8.31
CA ASP A 65 -8.71 -1.07 -8.89
C ASP A 65 -9.12 -2.12 -9.94
N PRO A 66 -10.10 -2.99 -9.63
CA PRO A 66 -10.56 -4.02 -10.56
C PRO A 66 -11.31 -3.44 -11.75
N GLY A 67 -12.10 -2.39 -11.53
CA GLY A 67 -12.93 -1.77 -12.55
C GLY A 67 -12.09 -1.15 -13.67
N ARG A 68 -10.97 -0.51 -13.30
CA ARG A 68 -10.00 0.09 -14.24
C ARG A 68 -8.81 -0.82 -14.56
N ARG A 69 -8.82 -2.05 -14.04
CA ARG A 69 -7.82 -3.11 -14.28
C ARG A 69 -6.39 -2.65 -14.05
N PHE A 70 -6.11 -2.11 -12.86
CA PHE A 70 -4.75 -1.73 -12.50
C PHE A 70 -4.40 -1.87 -11.04
N CYS A 71 -3.09 -1.90 -10.81
CA CYS A 71 -2.51 -1.89 -9.49
C CYS A 71 -1.27 -1.02 -9.40
N VAL A 72 -0.98 -0.60 -8.17
CA VAL A 72 0.26 0.05 -7.78
C VAL A 72 0.73 -0.51 -6.45
N GLN A 73 2.00 -0.89 -6.38
CA GLN A 73 2.64 -1.43 -5.19
C GLN A 73 3.59 -0.37 -4.62
N TYR A 74 3.29 0.09 -3.41
CA TYR A 74 4.19 0.93 -2.64
C TYR A 74 5.15 0.07 -1.81
N TYR A 75 6.41 0.45 -1.85
CA TYR A 75 7.48 -0.08 -1.01
C TYR A 75 8.09 1.06 -0.18
N PRO A 76 8.15 0.93 1.15
CA PRO A 76 8.81 1.92 2.00
C PRO A 76 10.29 2.07 1.64
N ALA A 77 10.78 3.31 1.56
CA ALA A 77 12.14 3.57 1.10
C ALA A 77 13.23 3.00 2.02
N ASP A 78 12.93 2.80 3.31
CA ASP A 78 13.81 2.20 4.31
C ASP A 78 14.08 0.70 4.07
N ILE A 79 13.26 0.03 3.25
CA ILE A 79 13.55 -1.36 2.85
C ILE A 79 14.69 -1.43 1.81
N LEU A 80 15.01 -0.32 1.16
CA LEU A 80 16.08 -0.27 0.16
C LEU A 80 17.42 -0.49 0.85
N GLY A 81 18.10 -1.57 0.47
CA GLY A 81 19.34 -2.03 1.12
C GLY A 81 19.16 -3.28 1.97
N ASN A 82 17.93 -3.74 2.17
CA ASN A 82 17.68 -5.08 2.69
C ASN A 82 17.91 -6.11 1.57
N GLU A 83 18.90 -6.99 1.73
CA GLU A 83 19.22 -8.06 0.77
C GLU A 83 18.03 -9.00 0.53
N GLU A 84 17.25 -9.31 1.57
CA GLU A 84 16.06 -10.17 1.46
C GLU A 84 15.01 -9.55 0.55
N PHE A 85 14.86 -8.23 0.57
CA PHE A 85 13.93 -7.53 -0.32
C PHE A 85 14.29 -7.73 -1.80
N TYR A 86 15.58 -7.69 -2.13
CA TYR A 86 16.03 -7.89 -3.51
C TYR A 86 15.85 -9.32 -4.01
N THR A 87 15.74 -10.31 -3.12
CA THR A 87 15.46 -11.71 -3.52
C THR A 87 14.07 -11.88 -4.15
N LEU A 88 13.17 -10.91 -3.96
CA LEU A 88 11.84 -10.92 -4.56
C LEU A 88 11.86 -10.63 -6.06
N PHE A 89 12.94 -10.05 -6.58
CA PHE A 89 13.00 -9.51 -7.94
C PHE A 89 14.11 -10.15 -8.78
N ASP A 90 13.87 -10.22 -10.08
CA ASP A 90 14.89 -10.58 -11.05
C ASP A 90 15.81 -9.38 -11.37
N SER A 91 16.80 -9.60 -12.25
CA SER A 91 17.74 -8.56 -12.67
C SER A 91 17.13 -7.34 -13.39
N LYS A 92 15.86 -7.43 -13.84
CA LYS A 92 15.12 -6.32 -14.45
C LYS A 92 14.22 -5.61 -13.43
N GLY A 93 14.21 -6.09 -12.18
CA GLY A 93 13.34 -5.60 -11.12
C GLY A 93 11.92 -6.14 -11.22
N GLU A 94 11.66 -7.19 -12.01
CA GLU A 94 10.36 -7.86 -12.09
C GLU A 94 10.21 -8.88 -10.96
N LEU A 95 9.01 -9.02 -10.38
CA LEU A 95 8.79 -10.01 -9.32
C LEU A 95 8.99 -11.44 -9.84
N ILE A 96 9.83 -12.21 -9.14
CA ILE A 96 10.12 -13.63 -9.46
C ILE A 96 8.91 -14.49 -9.13
N ASP A 97 8.35 -14.33 -7.92
CA ASP A 97 7.12 -14.98 -7.50
C ASP A 97 5.98 -13.98 -7.49
N LYS A 98 4.98 -14.24 -8.31
CA LYS A 98 3.82 -13.37 -8.50
C LYS A 98 2.60 -13.83 -7.67
N THR A 99 2.66 -15.05 -7.11
CA THR A 99 1.53 -15.70 -6.42
C THR A 99 1.06 -14.99 -5.15
N GLY A 100 1.89 -14.12 -4.57
CA GLY A 100 1.57 -13.32 -3.38
C GLY A 100 0.84 -11.99 -3.65
N LEU A 101 0.77 -11.53 -4.91
CA LEU A 101 0.03 -10.32 -5.30
C LEU A 101 -1.41 -10.67 -5.66
N SER A 102 -2.20 -11.02 -4.64
CA SER A 102 -3.63 -11.22 -4.81
C SER A 102 -4.26 -10.02 -5.51
N GLY A 103 -4.96 -10.28 -6.61
CA GLY A 103 -5.76 -9.30 -7.35
C GLY A 103 -5.11 -8.69 -8.59
N CYS A 104 -3.80 -8.50 -8.65
CA CYS A 104 -3.17 -7.84 -9.83
C CYS A 104 -2.86 -8.78 -10.98
N GLU A 105 -2.53 -10.03 -10.63
CA GLU A 105 -2.36 -11.12 -11.60
C GLU A 105 -3.63 -11.36 -12.42
N GLU A 106 -4.82 -11.10 -11.86
CA GLU A 106 -6.11 -11.24 -12.56
C GLU A 106 -6.19 -10.38 -13.83
N TYR A 107 -5.39 -9.31 -13.93
CA TYR A 107 -5.32 -8.45 -15.12
C TYR A 107 -4.16 -8.79 -16.05
N GLY A 108 -3.35 -9.79 -15.71
CA GLY A 108 -2.14 -10.16 -16.45
C GLY A 108 -1.09 -9.05 -16.48
N ARG A 109 -1.06 -8.17 -15.46
CA ARG A 109 -0.14 -7.04 -15.39
C ARG A 109 0.60 -7.03 -14.06
N GLU A 110 1.90 -6.78 -14.14
CA GLU A 110 2.69 -6.51 -12.95
C GLU A 110 2.25 -5.16 -12.33
N PRO A 111 2.18 -5.05 -10.99
CA PRO A 111 1.90 -3.78 -10.34
C PRO A 111 2.93 -2.72 -10.74
N HIS A 112 2.47 -1.49 -10.91
CA HIS A 112 3.38 -0.35 -11.00
C HIS A 112 4.06 -0.16 -9.64
N LYS A 113 5.39 -0.21 -9.60
CA LYS A 113 6.14 -0.14 -8.34
C LYS A 113 6.54 1.29 -8.05
N VAL A 114 6.29 1.76 -6.83
CA VAL A 114 6.66 3.10 -6.35
C VAL A 114 7.30 3.00 -4.98
N PHE A 115 8.21 3.93 -4.69
CA PHE A 115 8.95 3.98 -3.43
C PHE A 115 8.59 5.21 -2.57
N ASP A 116 7.56 5.94 -2.99
CA ASP A 116 7.04 7.12 -2.32
C ASP A 116 5.51 7.07 -2.33
N MET A 117 4.90 7.40 -1.19
CA MET A 117 3.45 7.34 -1.04
C MET A 117 2.75 8.42 -1.87
N ALA A 118 3.34 9.63 -1.98
CA ALA A 118 2.73 10.66 -2.80
C ALA A 118 2.76 10.29 -4.29
N GLU A 119 3.80 9.59 -4.74
CA GLU A 119 3.86 9.03 -6.10
C GLU A 119 2.77 7.98 -6.33
N MET A 120 2.50 7.11 -5.36
CA MET A 120 1.38 6.16 -5.42
C MET A 120 0.04 6.89 -5.65
N LEU A 121 -0.25 7.94 -4.86
CA LEU A 121 -1.47 8.72 -4.99
C LEU A 121 -1.57 9.40 -6.37
N ARG A 122 -0.47 10.02 -6.83
CA ARG A 122 -0.43 10.66 -8.17
C ARG A 122 -0.66 9.66 -9.29
N TYR A 123 -0.06 8.48 -9.19
CA TYR A 123 -0.23 7.42 -10.18
C TYR A 123 -1.67 6.91 -10.21
N ILE A 124 -2.33 6.74 -9.06
CA ILE A 124 -3.76 6.39 -9.00
C ILE A 124 -4.59 7.43 -9.75
N VAL A 125 -4.44 8.72 -9.44
CA VAL A 125 -5.16 9.81 -10.13
C VAL A 125 -4.91 9.78 -11.63
N PHE A 126 -3.65 9.63 -12.05
CA PHE A 126 -3.29 9.51 -13.44
C PHE A 126 -4.03 8.35 -14.13
N ARG A 127 -4.06 7.18 -13.51
CA ARG A 127 -4.73 5.99 -14.06
C ARG A 127 -6.23 6.17 -14.19
N GLU A 128 -6.86 6.84 -13.23
CA GLU A 128 -8.30 7.13 -13.29
C GLU A 128 -8.64 8.08 -14.44
N VAL A 129 -7.94 9.22 -14.52
CA VAL A 129 -8.16 10.20 -15.59
C VAL A 129 -7.83 9.62 -16.97
N ALA A 130 -6.76 8.83 -17.10
CA ALA A 130 -6.39 8.20 -18.36
C ALA A 130 -7.43 7.18 -18.82
N PHE A 131 -8.02 6.43 -17.89
CA PHE A 131 -9.12 5.49 -18.18
C PHE A 131 -10.35 6.27 -18.67
N GLU A 132 -10.79 7.29 -17.94
CA GLU A 132 -11.98 8.09 -18.27
C GLU A 132 -11.89 8.77 -19.63
N LYS A 133 -10.70 9.23 -20.05
CA LYS A 133 -10.50 9.85 -21.37
C LYS A 133 -10.49 8.88 -22.55
N ARG A 134 -10.45 7.56 -22.28
CA ARG A 134 -10.33 6.51 -23.29
C ARG A 134 -11.48 5.49 -23.22
N SER A 135 -12.40 5.66 -22.27
CA SER A 135 -13.58 4.81 -22.08
C SER A 135 -14.79 5.33 -22.83
#